data_AF-A0A1I2LW62-F1
#
_entry.id   AF-A0A1I2LW62-F1
#
_cell.length_a   1.000
_cell.length_b   1.000
_cell.length_c   1.000
_cell.angle_alpha   90.00
_cell.angle_beta   90.00
_cell.angle_gamma   90.00
#
_symmetry.space_group_name_H-M   'P 1'
#
loop_
_entity.id
_entity.type
_entity.pdbx_description
1 polymer ?
#
loop_
_entity_poly.entity_id
_entity_poly.type
_entity_poly.pdbx_seq_one_letter_code
_entity_poly.pdbx_strand_id
1 'polypeptide(L)'
;MADLTATNHPEPAAEPASDRPEGQVPGPDGPRPAATEPHLAGRRVVLIDVDEENETAHYTHGHRAASDVLVDPEGVPVVEVVPERSWQAWRKRGTGRCPEAFPWPADLVWVA
;
A
#
# COMPACT_ATOMS: atom_id res chain seq x y z
N MET A 1 72.29 -3.75 2.41
CA MET A 1 71.03 -3.70 1.65
C MET A 1 70.14 -2.70 2.36
N ALA A 2 69.97 -1.52 1.79
CA ALA A 2 69.21 -0.41 2.35
C ALA A 2 68.21 0.03 1.29
N ASP A 3 66.92 -0.04 1.63
CA ASP A 3 65.82 0.57 0.89
C ASP A 3 65.36 1.76 1.74
N LEU A 4 65.75 3.00 1.42
CA LEU A 4 65.19 3.91 0.40
C LEU A 4 63.79 4.43 0.77
N THR A 5 63.78 5.70 1.21
CA THR A 5 62.86 6.82 0.80
C THR A 5 61.34 6.66 1.01
N ALA A 6 60.56 7.68 1.37
CA ALA A 6 60.76 9.08 1.70
C ALA A 6 59.43 9.60 2.30
N THR A 7 59.54 10.60 3.17
CA THR A 7 58.69 11.81 3.31
C THR A 7 57.26 11.77 2.74
N ASN A 8 56.25 11.97 3.59
CA ASN A 8 55.28 13.03 3.31
C ASN A 8 54.58 13.62 4.55
N HIS A 9 54.26 14.90 4.42
CA HIS A 9 53.79 15.91 5.39
C HIS A 9 52.28 15.76 5.76
N PRO A 10 51.71 16.63 6.65
CA PRO A 10 50.62 16.33 7.60
C PRO A 10 49.17 16.65 7.13
N GLU A 11 48.21 16.32 8.02
CA GLU A 11 46.73 16.51 8.05
C GLU A 11 46.10 17.69 7.27
N PRO A 12 44.84 17.53 6.81
CA PRO A 12 43.73 18.12 7.57
C PRO A 12 42.45 17.25 7.67
N ALA A 13 41.71 17.46 8.75
CA ALA A 13 40.38 16.93 9.02
C ALA A 13 39.37 17.19 7.88
N ALA A 14 38.65 16.15 7.46
CA ALA A 14 37.43 16.26 6.68
C ALA A 14 36.43 15.18 7.11
N GLU A 15 35.58 15.58 8.06
CA GLU A 15 34.16 15.24 8.21
C GLU A 15 33.79 13.79 8.61
N PRO A 16 32.88 13.62 9.60
CA PRO A 16 32.40 12.30 9.97
C PRO A 16 31.79 11.63 8.75
N ALA A 17 32.09 10.34 8.58
CA ALA A 17 31.41 9.47 7.63
C ALA A 17 29.93 9.84 7.66
N SER A 18 29.51 10.50 6.58
CA SER A 18 28.14 10.91 6.38
C SER A 18 27.35 9.62 6.51
N ASP A 19 26.62 9.50 7.61
CA ASP A 19 25.57 8.55 7.87
C ASP A 19 24.55 8.73 6.74
N ARG A 20 24.92 8.21 5.57
CA ARG A 20 24.01 7.92 4.50
C ARG A 20 23.48 6.55 4.89
N PRO A 21 22.25 6.43 5.40
CA PRO A 21 21.56 5.17 5.27
C PRO A 21 21.41 4.92 3.77
N GLU A 22 22.35 4.13 3.24
CA GLU A 22 22.15 3.33 2.05
C GLU A 22 20.88 2.52 2.27
N GLY A 23 19.87 2.75 1.42
CA GLY A 23 18.60 2.05 1.50
C GLY A 23 17.49 2.89 2.12
N GLN A 24 17.00 3.88 1.37
CA GLN A 24 15.54 4.06 1.35
C GLN A 24 14.94 2.79 0.75
N VAL A 25 14.75 1.79 1.62
CA VAL A 25 13.76 0.74 1.41
C VAL A 25 12.43 1.49 1.25
N PRO A 26 11.65 1.28 0.17
CA PRO A 26 10.27 1.76 0.15
C PRO A 26 9.60 1.26 1.43
N GLY A 27 8.91 2.15 2.16
CA GLY A 27 8.54 1.95 3.58
C GLY A 27 7.93 0.57 3.91
N PRO A 28 7.93 0.19 5.21
CA PRO A 28 7.63 -1.17 5.72
C PRO A 28 6.18 -1.64 5.53
N ASP A 29 5.41 -0.99 4.67
CA ASP A 29 3.98 -1.16 4.58
C ASP A 29 3.64 -2.20 3.52
N GLY A 30 3.77 -3.46 3.92
CA GLY A 30 3.06 -4.57 3.27
C GLY A 30 1.55 -4.33 3.24
N PRO A 31 0.76 -5.20 2.61
CA PRO A 31 -0.67 -5.00 2.50
C PRO A 31 -1.30 -4.82 3.88
N ARG A 32 -2.02 -3.71 4.08
CA ARG A 32 -2.63 -3.34 5.36
C ARG A 32 -4.15 -3.54 5.30
N PRO A 33 -4.79 -4.02 6.38
CA PRO A 33 -6.23 -4.08 6.47
C PRO A 33 -6.85 -2.69 6.25
N ALA A 34 -7.86 -2.61 5.40
CA ALA A 34 -8.52 -1.38 5.05
C ALA A 34 -9.13 -0.68 6.28
N ALA A 35 -9.59 -1.46 7.27
CA ALA A 35 -10.09 -0.97 8.54
C ALA A 35 -9.11 -0.05 9.31
N THR A 36 -7.81 -0.14 9.03
CA THR A 36 -6.76 0.63 9.72
C THR A 36 -6.25 1.83 8.92
N GLU A 37 -6.73 2.02 7.69
CA GLU A 37 -6.20 3.01 6.76
C GLU A 37 -7.05 4.29 6.75
N PRO A 38 -6.47 5.46 7.08
CA PRO A 38 -7.15 6.73 6.93
C PRO A 38 -7.20 7.08 5.44
N HIS A 39 -8.42 7.28 4.90
CA HIS A 39 -8.71 7.60 3.50
C HIS A 39 -8.46 6.45 2.51
N LEU A 40 -9.43 5.55 2.41
CA LEU A 40 -9.42 4.44 1.46
C LEU A 40 -9.93 4.84 0.08
N ALA A 41 -10.83 5.83 0.00
CA ALA A 41 -11.51 6.16 -1.24
C ALA A 41 -10.50 6.40 -2.40
N GLY A 42 -10.65 5.62 -3.47
CA GLY A 42 -9.81 5.64 -4.66
C GLY A 42 -8.53 4.80 -4.60
N ARG A 43 -8.16 4.24 -3.44
CA ARG A 43 -6.98 3.37 -3.31
C ARG A 43 -7.21 2.00 -3.97
N ARG A 44 -6.12 1.36 -4.36
CA ARG A 44 -6.14 -0.02 -4.85
C ARG A 44 -6.30 -0.97 -3.68
N VAL A 45 -7.13 -1.98 -3.88
CA VAL A 45 -7.40 -2.96 -2.84
C VAL A 45 -7.35 -4.39 -3.38
N VAL A 46 -7.07 -5.32 -2.48
CA VAL A 46 -7.22 -6.75 -2.65
C VAL A 46 -8.42 -7.19 -1.82
N LEU A 47 -9.33 -7.93 -2.44
CA LEU A 47 -10.44 -8.55 -1.73
C LEU A 47 -10.02 -9.94 -1.29
N ILE A 48 -10.29 -10.26 -0.04
CA ILE A 48 -10.04 -11.57 0.54
C ILE A 48 -11.38 -12.27 0.66
N ASP A 49 -11.44 -13.48 0.14
CA ASP A 49 -12.55 -14.40 0.29
C ASP A 49 -12.03 -15.62 1.07
N VAL A 50 -12.73 -16.04 2.11
CA VAL A 50 -12.29 -17.13 3.01
C VAL A 50 -13.24 -18.30 2.80
N ASP A 51 -12.69 -19.40 2.30
CA ASP A 51 -13.37 -20.69 2.25
C ASP A 51 -13.13 -21.41 3.58
N GLU A 52 -14.11 -21.34 4.47
CA GLU A 52 -14.07 -21.97 5.79
C GLU A 52 -14.08 -23.51 5.72
N GLU A 53 -14.67 -24.10 4.67
CA GLU A 53 -14.74 -25.56 4.52
C GLU A 53 -13.38 -26.15 4.17
N ASN A 54 -12.62 -25.44 3.32
CA ASN A 54 -11.30 -25.87 2.86
C ASN A 54 -10.14 -25.23 3.62
N GLU A 55 -10.43 -24.35 4.60
CA GLU A 55 -9.44 -23.57 5.35
C GLU A 55 -8.49 -22.76 4.43
N THR A 56 -9.02 -22.24 3.32
CA THR A 56 -8.25 -21.50 2.32
C THR A 56 -8.72 -20.07 2.13
N ALA A 57 -7.82 -19.18 1.71
CA ALA A 57 -8.14 -17.81 1.36
C ALA A 57 -7.84 -17.54 -0.12
N HIS A 58 -8.81 -16.92 -0.80
CA HIS A 58 -8.70 -16.47 -2.18
C HIS A 58 -8.50 -14.95 -2.23
N TYR A 59 -7.49 -14.51 -2.97
CA TYR A 59 -7.13 -13.10 -3.11
C TYR A 59 -7.52 -12.59 -4.49
N THR A 60 -8.46 -11.65 -4.53
CA THR A 60 -8.94 -11.04 -5.77
C THR A 60 -8.35 -9.64 -5.95
N HIS A 61 -7.48 -9.50 -6.94
CA HIS A 61 -6.85 -8.23 -7.31
C HIS A 61 -7.68 -7.45 -8.34
N GLY A 62 -7.23 -6.23 -8.67
CA GLY A 62 -7.84 -5.40 -9.72
C GLY A 62 -9.09 -4.65 -9.27
N HIS A 63 -9.19 -4.35 -7.97
CA HIS A 63 -10.27 -3.58 -7.38
C HIS A 63 -9.76 -2.26 -6.79
N ARG A 64 -10.67 -1.32 -6.58
CA ARG A 64 -10.44 -0.07 -5.87
C ARG A 64 -11.54 0.17 -4.85
N ALA A 65 -11.20 0.80 -3.75
CA ALA A 65 -12.19 1.32 -2.81
C ALA A 65 -12.90 2.53 -3.45
N ALA A 66 -14.23 2.49 -3.49
CA ALA A 66 -15.10 3.58 -3.92
C ALA A 66 -15.50 4.49 -2.76
N SER A 67 -15.45 3.98 -1.52
CA SER A 67 -15.71 4.72 -0.29
C SER A 67 -14.57 4.58 0.73
N ASP A 68 -14.64 5.37 1.79
CA ASP A 68 -13.96 5.05 3.05
C ASP A 68 -14.68 3.91 3.80
N VAL A 69 -14.20 3.52 4.98
CA VAL A 69 -14.92 2.56 5.82
C VAL A 69 -16.26 3.16 6.24
N LEU A 70 -17.33 2.48 5.87
CA LEU A 70 -18.71 2.78 6.25
C LEU A 70 -19.18 1.73 7.26
N VAL A 71 -20.26 2.04 7.97
CA VAL A 71 -20.98 1.06 8.80
C VAL A 71 -22.26 0.72 8.07
N ASP A 72 -22.48 -0.57 7.81
CA ASP A 72 -23.71 -1.03 7.19
C ASP A 72 -24.90 -1.00 8.17
N PRO A 73 -26.14 -1.30 7.73
CA PRO A 73 -27.32 -1.30 8.61
C PRO A 73 -27.24 -2.30 9.77
N GLU A 74 -26.37 -3.30 9.69
CA GLU A 74 -26.17 -4.36 10.70
C GLU A 74 -25.06 -4.00 11.70
N GLY A 75 -24.37 -2.88 11.49
CA GLY A 75 -23.26 -2.43 12.34
C GLY A 75 -21.90 -2.96 11.90
N VAL A 76 -21.81 -3.63 10.75
CA VAL A 76 -20.58 -4.22 10.22
C VAL A 76 -19.79 -3.16 9.45
N PRO A 77 -18.48 -3.01 9.72
CA PRO A 77 -17.63 -2.13 8.94
C PRO A 77 -17.43 -2.69 7.52
N VAL A 78 -17.80 -1.91 6.51
CA VAL A 78 -17.73 -2.28 5.10
C VAL A 78 -17.02 -1.19 4.28
N VAL A 79 -16.41 -1.58 3.18
CA VAL A 79 -15.87 -0.68 2.17
C VAL A 79 -16.62 -0.94 0.88
N GLU A 80 -17.17 0.10 0.25
CA GLU A 80 -17.66 -0.03 -1.11
C GLU A 80 -16.47 -0.20 -2.04
N VAL A 81 -16.45 -1.27 -2.83
CA VAL A 81 -15.37 -1.58 -3.76
C VAL A 81 -15.90 -1.66 -5.19
N VAL A 82 -15.02 -1.40 -6.16
CA VAL A 82 -15.33 -1.40 -7.58
C VAL A 82 -14.22 -2.09 -8.37
N PRO A 83 -14.53 -2.76 -9.49
CA PRO A 83 -13.49 -3.22 -10.41
C PRO A 83 -12.71 -2.03 -10.99
N GLU A 84 -11.39 -2.14 -11.11
CA GLU A 84 -10.53 -1.05 -11.61
C GLU A 84 -10.94 -0.61 -13.02
N ARG A 85 -11.42 -1.53 -13.86
CA ARG A 85 -11.99 -1.22 -15.18
C ARG A 85 -13.21 -0.30 -15.10
N SER A 86 -14.11 -0.54 -14.15
CA SER A 86 -15.34 0.24 -13.95
C SER A 86 -15.00 1.61 -13.37
N TRP A 87 -14.04 1.67 -12.44
CA TRP A 87 -13.50 2.93 -11.90
C TRP A 87 -12.90 3.83 -12.99
N GLN A 88 -12.08 3.26 -13.89
CA GLN A 88 -11.48 4.02 -14.99
C GLN A 88 -12.53 4.52 -15.98
N ALA A 89 -13.51 3.69 -16.33
CA ALA A 89 -14.61 4.08 -17.21
C ALA A 89 -15.45 5.20 -16.57
N TRP A 90 -15.72 5.11 -15.28
CA TRP A 90 -16.42 6.13 -14.50
C TRP A 90 -15.67 7.47 -14.49
N ARG A 91 -14.36 7.47 -14.16
CA ARG A 91 -13.54 8.70 -14.17
C ARG A 91 -13.49 9.37 -15.54
N LYS A 92 -13.46 8.59 -16.62
CA LYS A 92 -13.47 9.12 -18.00
C LYS A 92 -14.82 9.74 -18.38
N ARG A 93 -15.93 9.21 -17.87
CA ARG A 93 -17.29 9.69 -18.18
C ARG A 93 -17.68 10.93 -17.38
N GLY A 94 -17.01 11.23 -16.27
CA GLY A 94 -17.30 12.40 -15.43
C GLY A 94 -18.69 12.39 -14.78
N THR A 95 -19.34 11.22 -14.73
CA THR A 95 -20.65 11.05 -14.11
C THR A 95 -20.50 11.06 -12.58
N GLY A 96 -21.32 11.80 -11.83
CA GLY A 96 -21.12 12.00 -10.39
C GLY A 96 -21.25 10.76 -9.48
N ARG A 97 -21.74 9.61 -9.98
CA ARG A 97 -21.92 8.38 -9.18
C ARG A 97 -21.30 7.17 -9.87
N CYS A 98 -20.53 6.37 -9.12
CA CYS A 98 -19.95 5.13 -9.64
C CYS A 98 -21.07 4.07 -9.78
N PRO A 99 -21.25 3.43 -10.95
CA PRO A 99 -22.43 2.62 -11.22
C PRO A 99 -22.41 1.22 -10.61
N GLU A 100 -21.26 0.67 -10.24
CA GLU A 100 -21.09 -0.75 -9.85
C GLU A 100 -20.22 -0.90 -8.59
N ALA A 101 -20.52 -0.10 -7.57
CA ALA A 101 -19.93 -0.31 -6.25
C ALA A 101 -20.69 -1.39 -5.49
N PHE A 102 -19.96 -2.28 -4.82
CA PHE A 102 -20.54 -3.30 -3.95
C PHE A 102 -19.84 -3.28 -2.59
N PRO A 103 -20.56 -3.53 -1.48
CA PRO A 103 -19.96 -3.55 -0.15
C PRO A 103 -19.10 -4.81 0.02
N TRP A 104 -17.96 -4.67 0.70
CA TRP A 104 -17.12 -5.78 1.15
C TRP A 104 -16.70 -5.56 2.61
N PRO A 105 -16.62 -6.60 3.47
CA PRO A 105 -16.20 -6.44 4.86
C PRO A 105 -14.82 -5.81 4.97
N ALA A 106 -14.68 -4.75 5.76
CA ALA A 106 -13.44 -3.95 5.83
C ALA A 106 -12.22 -4.78 6.31
N ASP A 107 -12.45 -5.79 7.14
CA ASP A 107 -11.42 -6.71 7.62
C ASP A 107 -10.91 -7.67 6.53
N LEU A 108 -11.73 -7.88 5.49
CA LEU A 108 -11.42 -8.70 4.32
C LEU A 108 -11.00 -7.87 3.09
N VAL A 109 -10.73 -6.58 3.29
CA VAL A 109 -10.17 -5.71 2.24
C VAL A 109 -8.78 -5.28 2.68
N TRP A 110 -7.78 -5.49 1.83
CA TRP A 110 -6.41 -5.02 2.09
C TRP A 110 -6.02 -3.95 1.07
N VAL A 111 -5.30 -2.91 1.51
CA VAL A 111 -4.75 -1.89 0.61
C VAL A 111 -3.50 -2.45 -0.07
N ALA A 112 -3.44 -2.30 -1.39
CA ALA A 112 -2.39 -2.83 -2.28
C ALA A 112 -1.36 -1.77 -2.68
#